data_AF-A0A8G1N3Y9-F1
#
_entry.id   AF-A0A8G1N3Y9-F1
#
_cell.length_a   1.000
_cell.length_b   1.000
_cell.length_c   1.000
_cell.angle_alpha   90.00
_cell.angle_beta   90.00
_cell.angle_gamma   90.00
#
_symmetry.space_group_name_H-M   'P 1'
#
loop_
_entity.id
_entity.type
_entity.pdbx_description
1 polymer ?
#
loop_
_entity_poly.entity_id
_entity_poly.type
_entity_poly.pdbx_seq_one_letter_code
_entity_poly.pdbx_strand_id
1 'polypeptide(L)' 'MSSGMCALTAPDHFDQDDEDGRVVLLAEEAEDGDGDVADAVRLCPAAALRLEPA' A
#
# COMPACT_ATOMS: atom_id res chain seq x y z
N MET A 1 -10.74 6.87 11.96
CA MET A 1 -9.74 5.97 11.34
C MET A 1 -9.95 6.05 9.85
N SER A 2 -8.94 6.48 9.09
CA SER A 2 -9.03 6.58 7.62
C SER A 2 -8.56 5.27 7.00
N SER A 3 -9.36 4.66 6.13
CA SER A 3 -8.87 3.71 5.12
C SER A 3 -8.16 4.49 3.99
N GLY A 4 -7.40 3.80 3.14
CA GLY A 4 -6.82 4.40 1.92
C GLY A 4 -5.46 5.08 2.05
N MET A 5 -4.80 5.04 3.21
CA MET A 5 -3.48 5.68 3.37
C MET A 5 -2.40 5.10 2.44
N CYS A 6 -2.48 3.81 2.09
CA CYS A 6 -1.50 3.20 1.20
C CYS A 6 -1.59 3.74 -0.24
N ALA A 7 -2.79 3.93 -0.80
CA ALA A 7 -2.97 4.55 -2.12
C ALA A 7 -2.55 6.03 -2.14
N LEU A 8 -2.61 6.71 -1.00
CA LEU A 8 -2.11 8.08 -0.87
C LEU A 8 -0.58 8.15 -0.72
N THR A 9 0.03 7.17 -0.05
CA THR A 9 1.47 7.14 0.21
C THR A 9 2.26 6.57 -0.96
N ALA A 10 1.79 5.49 -1.58
CA ALA A 10 2.45 4.82 -2.70
C ALA A 10 1.44 4.53 -3.83
N PRO A 11 0.97 5.58 -4.55
CA PRO A 11 -0.06 5.45 -5.59
C PRO A 11 0.35 4.60 -6.79
N ASP A 12 1.65 4.40 -7.02
CA ASP A 12 2.13 3.55 -8.11
C ASP A 12 2.02 2.05 -7.77
N HIS A 13 1.85 1.70 -6.49
CA HIS A 13 1.76 0.32 -6.00
C HIS A 13 0.38 -0.05 -5.46
N PHE A 14 -0.38 0.93 -4.97
CA PHE A 14 -1.68 0.71 -4.37
C PHE A 14 -2.74 1.62 -4.97
N ASP A 15 -3.90 1.06 -5.20
CA ASP A 15 -5.12 1.80 -5.49
C ASP A 15 -6.21 1.45 -4.47
N GLN A 16 -7.31 2.17 -4.51
CA GLN A 16 -8.50 1.83 -3.76
C GLN A 16 -9.66 1.57 -4.72
N ASP A 17 -10.32 0.44 -4.53
CA ASP A 17 -11.56 0.12 -5.22
C ASP A 17 -12.65 1.14 -4.84
N ASP A 18 -13.24 1.75 -5.87
CA ASP A 18 -14.25 2.79 -5.71
C ASP A 18 -15.63 2.25 -5.26
N GLU A 19 -15.89 0.96 -5.42
CA GLU A 19 -17.17 0.32 -5.08
C GLU A 19 -17.22 -0.13 -3.62
N ASP A 20 -16.15 -0.78 -3.12
CA ASP A 20 -16.10 -1.35 -1.77
C ASP A 20 -15.04 -0.73 -0.85
N GLY A 21 -14.19 0.17 -1.37
CA GLY A 21 -13.16 0.87 -0.61
C GLY A 21 -11.95 0.00 -0.24
N ARG A 22 -11.82 -1.18 -0.85
CA ARG A 22 -10.72 -2.10 -0.60
C ARG A 22 -9.44 -1.62 -1.29
N VAL A 23 -8.31 -1.87 -0.64
CA VAL A 23 -7.00 -1.64 -1.25
C VAL A 23 -6.73 -2.71 -2.31
N VAL A 24 -6.33 -2.27 -3.49
CA VAL A 24 -5.90 -3.10 -4.61
C VAL A 24 -4.40 -2.93 -4.81
N LEU A 25 -3.69 -4.03 -5.08
CA LEU A 25 -2.28 -4.02 -5.40
C LEU A 25 -2.10 -3.85 -6.90
N LEU A 26 -1.48 -2.75 -7.32
CA LEU A 26 -1.20 -2.44 -8.73
C LEU A 26 0.12 -3.06 -9.19
N ALA A 27 1.11 -3.11 -8.30
CA ALA A 27 2.43 -3.68 -8.55
C ALA A 27 2.90 -4.49 -7.33
N GLU A 28 3.25 -5.76 -7.58
CA GLU A 28 3.64 -6.72 -6.53
C GLU A 28 5.10 -6.58 -6.12
N GLU A 29 5.93 -6.06 -7.03
CA GLU A 29 7.35 -5.82 -6.84
C GLU A 29 7.57 -4.34 -6.56
N ALA A 30 8.29 -4.04 -5.49
CA ALA A 30 8.81 -2.71 -5.20
C ALA A 30 10.32 -2.70 -5.45
N GLU A 31 10.85 -1.62 -6.02
CA GLU A 31 12.28 -1.50 -6.24
C GLU A 31 13.03 -1.38 -4.90
N ASP A 32 14.28 -1.86 -4.87
CA ASP A 32 15.14 -1.70 -3.70
C ASP A 32 15.32 -0.21 -3.37
N GLY A 33 14.81 0.20 -2.21
CA GLY A 33 14.86 1.60 -1.77
C GLY A 33 13.56 2.38 -1.98
N ASP A 34 12.48 1.73 -2.41
CA ASP A 34 11.14 2.33 -2.42
C ASP A 34 10.64 2.58 -0.98
N GLY A 35 10.93 3.79 -0.50
CA GLY A 35 10.54 4.24 0.83
C GLY A 35 9.04 4.44 0.99
N ASP A 36 8.33 4.75 -0.10
CA ASP A 36 6.91 5.03 -0.08
C ASP A 36 6.11 3.74 0.16
N VAL A 37 6.53 2.63 -0.47
CA VAL A 37 5.95 1.31 -0.19
C VAL A 37 6.19 0.90 1.27
N ALA A 38 7.40 1.10 1.79
CA ALA A 38 7.72 0.79 3.18
C ALA A 38 6.88 1.64 4.17
N ASP A 39 6.69 2.92 3.88
CA ASP A 39 5.86 3.80 4.68
C ASP A 39 4.37 3.44 4.57
N ALA A 40 3.88 3.05 3.39
CA ALA A 40 2.50 2.57 3.21
C ALA A 40 2.21 1.35 4.10
N VAL A 41 3.16 0.40 4.19
CA VAL A 41 3.06 -0.75 5.10
C VAL A 41 3.05 -0.30 6.56
N ARG A 42 3.96 0.60 6.94
CA ARG A 42 4.13 1.06 8.33
C ARG A 42 2.97 1.93 8.83
N LEU A 43 2.34 2.70 7.94
CA LEU A 43 1.23 3.59 8.24
C LEU A 43 -0.13 2.90 8.18
N CYS A 44 -0.21 1.64 7.72
CA CYS A 44 -1.45 0.89 7.62
C CYS A 44 -2.06 0.60 9.01
N PRO A 45 -3.17 1.26 9.41
CA PRO A 45 -3.74 1.07 10.76
C PRO A 45 -4.39 -0.30 10.95
N ALA A 46 -4.75 -0.97 9.85
CA ALA A 46 -5.35 -2.30 9.84
C ALA A 46 -4.31 -3.44 9.83
N ALA A 47 -3.01 -3.12 9.69
CA ALA A 47 -1.93 -4.09 9.51
C ALA A 47 -2.21 -5.11 8.37
N ALA A 48 -2.81 -4.64 7.28
CA ALA A 48 -3.20 -5.48 6.14
C ALA A 48 -2.06 -5.72 5.13
N LEU A 49 -0.98 -4.93 5.21
CA LEU A 49 0.13 -4.96 4.25
C LEU A 49 1.38 -5.58 4.89
N ARG A 50 2.23 -6.18 4.06
CA ARG A 50 3.53 -6.71 4.46
C ARG A 50 4.51 -6.69 3.29
N LEU A 51 5.79 -6.45 3.58
CA LEU A 51 6.90 -6.68 2.65
C LEU A 51 7.54 -8.04 2.96
N GLU A 52 7.74 -8.83 1.91
CA GLU A 52 8.47 -10.08 1.96
C GLU A 52 9.76 -9.92 1.14
N PRO A 53 10.89 -10.50 1.59
CA PRO A 53 12.09 -10.55 0.78
C PRO A 53 11.84 -11.42 -0.47
N ALA A 54 12.44 -11.02 -1.60
CA ALA A 54 12.42 -11.78 -2.85
C ALA A 54 13.12 -13.15 -2.73
#